data_AF-A0A2T5ISL2-F1
#
_entry.id   AF-A0A2T5ISL2-F1
#
_cell.length_a   1.000
_cell.length_b   1.000
_cell.length_c   1.000
_cell.angle_alpha   90.00
_cell.angle_beta   90.00
_cell.angle_gamma   90.00
#
_symmetry.space_group_name_H-M   'P 1'
#
loop_
_entity.id
_entity.type
_entity.pdbx_description
1 polymer ?
#
loop_
_entity_poly.entity_id
_entity_poly.type
_entity_poly.pdbx_seq_one_letter_code
_entity_poly.pdbx_strand_id
1 'polypeptide(L)'
;MPAIRDIEADVTFIVEKNPVLTYGFWECGDRRFFDPDGMQYEPIITTAPLTVDVITFKLLFTSQERIKAKELRHTDVLIDDFWSILDDPRSENVVMALPSIQDAIDYTLTAINAAGLTIDVAARKVAILSGQLI
;
A
#
# COMPACT_ATOMS: atom_id res chain seq x y z
N MET A 1 7.81 -10.45 -3.33
CA MET A 1 7.67 -11.86 -3.75
C MET A 1 7.91 -12.68 -2.50
N PRO A 2 7.00 -13.59 -2.15
CA PRO A 2 7.15 -14.34 -0.91
C PRO A 2 8.46 -15.14 -0.96
N ALA A 3 9.09 -15.25 0.20
CA ALA A 3 10.37 -15.93 0.32
C ALA A 3 10.47 -16.64 1.67
N ILE A 4 11.43 -17.55 1.77
CA ILE A 4 11.78 -18.19 3.02
C ILE A 4 13.31 -18.22 3.12
N ARG A 5 13.85 -17.83 4.29
CA ARG A 5 15.28 -17.80 4.55
C ARG A 5 15.67 -19.01 5.39
N ASP A 6 16.69 -19.72 4.96
CA ASP A 6 17.41 -20.70 5.78
C ASP A 6 18.33 -19.95 6.74
N ILE A 7 18.14 -20.17 8.03
CA ILE A 7 18.84 -19.44 9.10
C ILE A 7 20.31 -19.88 9.19
N GLU A 8 20.59 -21.17 8.98
CA GLU A 8 21.94 -21.72 9.12
C GLU A 8 22.78 -21.49 7.86
N ALA A 9 22.18 -21.67 6.68
CA ALA A 9 22.86 -21.49 5.41
C ALA A 9 22.94 -20.01 4.98
N ASP A 10 22.14 -19.14 5.60
CA ASP A 10 21.94 -17.74 5.20
C ASP A 10 21.54 -17.59 3.72
N VAL A 11 20.70 -18.50 3.24
CA VAL A 11 20.21 -18.53 1.86
C VAL A 11 18.72 -18.18 1.84
N THR A 12 18.32 -17.32 0.91
CA THR A 12 16.90 -16.96 0.71
C THR A 12 16.36 -17.64 -0.55
N PHE A 13 15.23 -18.33 -0.40
CA PHE A 13 14.50 -18.96 -1.49
C PHE A 13 13.26 -18.15 -1.82
N ILE A 14 13.15 -17.69 -3.08
CA ILE A 14 11.90 -17.11 -3.59
C ILE A 14 10.91 -18.26 -3.84
N VAL A 15 9.68 -18.08 -3.40
CA VAL A 15 8.61 -19.09 -3.48
C VAL A 15 7.36 -18.52 -4.15
N GLU A 16 6.44 -19.38 -4.58
CA GLU A 16 5.20 -18.96 -5.25
C GLU A 16 4.17 -18.37 -4.27
N LYS A 17 4.08 -18.92 -3.05
CA LYS A 17 3.10 -18.53 -2.04
C LYS A 17 3.75 -18.23 -0.70
N ASN A 18 3.08 -17.43 0.12
CA ASN A 18 3.51 -17.16 1.49
C ASN A 18 3.74 -18.48 2.24
N PRO A 19 4.91 -18.69 2.87
CA PRO A 19 5.18 -19.91 3.61
C PRO A 19 4.21 -20.09 4.78
N VAL A 20 3.65 -21.29 4.92
CA VAL A 20 2.77 -21.67 6.04
C VAL A 20 3.33 -22.89 6.74
N LEU A 21 3.66 -22.78 8.03
CA LEU A 21 4.14 -23.92 8.83
C LEU A 21 2.97 -24.85 9.19
N THR A 22 2.97 -26.05 8.61
CA THR A 22 1.95 -27.08 8.85
C THR A 22 2.65 -28.40 9.15
N TYR A 23 2.40 -29.00 10.33
CA TYR A 23 2.97 -30.29 10.74
C TYR A 23 4.50 -30.40 10.58
N GLY A 24 5.26 -29.33 10.89
CA GLY A 24 6.73 -29.34 10.75
C GLY A 24 7.23 -29.18 9.32
N PHE A 25 6.39 -28.70 8.40
CA PHE A 25 6.78 -28.35 7.04
C PHE A 25 6.30 -26.93 6.70
N TRP A 26 7.17 -26.14 6.08
CA TRP A 26 6.78 -24.89 5.44
C TRP A 26 6.20 -25.17 4.06
N GLU A 27 4.88 -25.03 3.90
CA GLU A 27 4.18 -25.11 2.62
C GLU A 27 4.30 -23.76 1.89
N CYS A 28 4.97 -23.74 0.74
CA CYS A 28 5.29 -22.50 0.01
C CYS A 28 4.73 -22.45 -1.42
N GLY A 29 3.74 -23.30 -1.73
CA GLY A 29 3.20 -23.45 -3.08
C GLY A 29 3.98 -24.51 -3.86
N ASP A 30 5.00 -24.08 -4.61
CA ASP A 30 5.83 -24.94 -5.47
C ASP A 30 6.89 -25.73 -4.68
N ARG A 31 7.18 -25.32 -3.44
CA ARG A 31 8.23 -25.89 -2.59
C ARG A 31 7.71 -26.23 -1.20
N ARG A 32 8.42 -27.17 -0.57
CA ARG A 32 8.24 -27.56 0.83
C ARG A 32 9.60 -27.63 1.50
N PHE A 33 9.68 -27.07 2.70
CA PHE A 33 10.88 -27.12 3.53
C PHE A 33 10.54 -27.85 4.84
N PHE A 34 11.37 -28.81 5.23
CA PHE A 34 11.19 -29.55 6.48
C PHE A 34 11.76 -28.72 7.63
N ASP A 35 10.93 -28.39 8.60
CA ASP A 35 11.29 -27.61 9.78
C ASP A 35 10.46 -28.10 10.98
N PRO A 36 10.82 -29.25 11.55
CA PRO A 36 10.02 -29.90 12.59
C PRO A 36 9.89 -29.05 13.85
N ASP A 37 10.89 -28.22 14.14
CA ASP A 37 10.96 -27.39 15.34
C ASP A 37 10.62 -25.91 15.06
N GLY A 38 10.46 -25.51 13.79
CA GLY A 38 10.15 -24.14 13.39
C GLY A 38 11.32 -23.17 13.58
N MET A 39 12.56 -23.67 13.61
CA MET A 39 13.77 -22.93 13.98
C MET A 39 14.81 -22.90 12.85
N GLN A 40 14.60 -23.63 11.76
CA GLN A 40 15.53 -23.69 10.63
C GLN A 40 15.24 -22.61 9.59
N TYR A 41 13.97 -22.21 9.45
CA TYR A 41 13.57 -21.25 8.43
C TYR A 41 12.76 -20.08 8.96
N GLU A 42 13.01 -18.90 8.40
CA GLU A 42 12.28 -17.67 8.68
C GLU A 42 11.42 -17.29 7.45
N PRO A 43 10.08 -17.25 7.57
CA PRO A 43 9.22 -16.86 6.46
C PRO A 43 9.28 -15.34 6.23
N ILE A 44 9.58 -14.95 4.99
CA ILE A 44 9.46 -13.56 4.54
C ILE A 44 8.09 -13.44 3.86
N ILE A 45 7.08 -13.16 4.67
CA ILE A 45 5.71 -12.98 4.21
C ILE A 45 5.64 -11.74 3.33
N THR A 46 5.25 -11.91 2.07
CA THR A 46 4.87 -10.78 1.22
C THR A 46 3.39 -10.53 1.46
N THR A 47 3.07 -9.43 2.13
CA THR A 47 1.72 -8.86 2.07
C THR A 47 1.52 -8.38 0.63
N ALA A 48 0.50 -8.90 -0.06
CA ALA A 48 0.13 -8.36 -1.36
C ALA A 48 -0.05 -6.84 -1.23
N PRO A 49 0.43 -6.04 -2.21
CA PRO A 49 0.20 -4.61 -2.19
C PRO A 49 -1.29 -4.34 -2.02
N LEU A 50 -1.66 -3.60 -0.97
CA LEU A 50 -3.05 -3.21 -0.78
C LEU A 50 -3.48 -2.46 -2.04
N THR A 51 -4.47 -3.04 -2.71
CA THR A 51 -5.04 -2.50 -3.94
C THR A 51 -6.48 -2.18 -3.65
N VAL A 52 -6.88 -0.95 -3.94
CA VAL A 52 -8.24 -0.45 -3.70
C VAL A 52 -8.82 0.05 -5.01
N ASP A 53 -10.12 -0.11 -5.19
CA ASP A 53 -10.83 0.49 -6.32
C ASP A 53 -10.71 2.02 -6.27
N VAL A 54 -10.67 2.68 -7.43
CA VAL A 54 -10.47 4.14 -7.53
C VAL A 54 -11.56 4.94 -6.80
N ILE A 55 -12.81 4.49 -6.80
CA ILE A 55 -13.89 5.14 -6.05
C ILE A 55 -13.62 4.98 -4.56
N THR A 56 -13.27 3.77 -4.13
CA THR A 56 -12.92 3.49 -2.74
C THR A 56 -11.73 4.35 -2.29
N PHE A 57 -10.71 4.49 -3.13
CA PHE A 57 -9.56 5.35 -2.88
C PHE A 57 -9.97 6.81 -2.64
N LYS A 58 -10.83 7.38 -3.51
CA LYS A 58 -11.34 8.75 -3.34
C LYS A 58 -12.15 8.90 -2.05
N LEU A 59 -12.84 7.85 -1.62
CA LEU A 59 -13.61 7.83 -0.37
C LEU A 59 -12.75 7.71 0.89
N LEU A 60 -11.49 7.30 0.78
CA LEU A 60 -10.54 7.36 1.91
C LEU A 60 -10.18 8.81 2.29
N PHE A 61 -10.31 9.75 1.36
CA PHE A 61 -10.23 11.17 1.68
C PHE A 61 -11.54 11.64 2.32
N THR A 62 -11.45 12.57 3.26
CA THR A 62 -12.65 13.20 3.81
C THR A 62 -13.33 14.09 2.77
N SER A 63 -14.62 14.39 2.95
CA SER A 63 -15.33 15.32 2.05
C SER A 63 -14.67 16.71 2.02
N GLN A 64 -14.15 17.19 3.15
CA GLN A 64 -13.45 18.48 3.22
C GLN A 64 -12.12 18.45 2.46
N GLU A 65 -11.35 17.37 2.60
CA GLU A 65 -10.11 17.16 1.84
C GLU A 65 -10.38 17.15 0.33
N ARG A 66 -11.41 16.44 -0.14
CA ARG A 66 -11.78 16.41 -1.56
C ARG A 66 -12.19 17.77 -2.10
N ILE A 67 -12.95 18.55 -1.33
CA ILE A 67 -13.36 19.90 -1.72
C ILE A 67 -12.12 20.80 -1.85
N LYS A 68 -11.21 20.75 -0.86
CA LYS A 68 -9.97 21.53 -0.91
C LYS A 68 -9.03 21.10 -2.02
N ALA A 69 -8.87 19.79 -2.26
CA ALA A 69 -8.13 19.28 -3.40
C ALA A 69 -8.70 19.85 -4.71
N LYS A 70 -10.04 19.83 -4.87
CA LYS A 70 -10.71 20.37 -6.06
C LYS A 70 -10.49 21.86 -6.26
N GLU A 71 -10.49 22.67 -5.19
CA GLU A 71 -10.13 24.08 -5.27
C GLU A 71 -8.69 24.27 -5.74
N LEU A 72 -7.75 23.48 -5.19
CA LEU A 72 -6.33 23.55 -5.52
C LEU A 72 -6.00 23.08 -6.94
N ARG A 73 -6.82 22.23 -7.57
CA ARG A 73 -6.64 21.82 -8.97
C ARG A 73 -6.59 23.00 -9.95
N HIS A 74 -7.21 24.13 -9.60
CA HIS A 74 -7.18 25.33 -10.44
C HIS A 74 -5.83 26.08 -10.39
N THR A 75 -5.03 25.85 -9.36
CA THR A 75 -3.79 26.59 -9.11
C THR A 75 -2.55 25.70 -9.11
N ASP A 76 -2.70 24.42 -8.79
CA ASP A 76 -1.62 23.44 -8.69
C ASP A 76 -1.79 22.34 -9.75
N VAL A 77 -0.88 22.35 -10.72
CA VAL A 77 -0.88 21.43 -11.87
C VAL A 77 -0.56 19.98 -11.45
N LEU A 78 0.20 19.78 -10.37
CA LEU A 78 0.55 18.44 -9.88
C LEU A 78 -0.66 17.76 -9.23
N ILE A 79 -1.46 18.54 -8.49
CA ILE A 79 -2.72 18.05 -7.93
C ILE A 79 -3.71 17.79 -9.06
N ASP A 80 -3.80 18.69 -10.05
CA ASP A 80 -4.72 18.46 -11.17
C ASP A 80 -4.38 17.21 -11.99
N ASP A 81 -3.10 16.96 -12.28
CA ASP A 81 -2.66 15.76 -12.99
C ASP A 81 -3.02 14.48 -12.21
N PHE A 82 -2.65 14.42 -10.93
CA PHE A 82 -2.94 13.26 -10.08
C PHE A 82 -4.44 12.95 -9.99
N TRP A 83 -5.26 13.97 -9.71
CA TRP A 83 -6.71 13.77 -9.60
C TRP A 83 -7.37 13.49 -10.96
N SER A 84 -6.83 14.01 -12.06
CA SER A 84 -7.32 13.71 -13.41
C SER A 84 -7.06 12.26 -13.81
N ILE A 85 -5.90 11.69 -13.43
CA ILE A 85 -5.62 10.25 -13.63
C ILE A 85 -6.65 9.39 -12.90
N LEU A 86 -7.04 9.78 -11.70
CA LEU A 86 -8.07 9.08 -10.91
C LEU A 86 -9.49 9.31 -11.47
N ASP A 87 -9.73 10.38 -12.23
CA ASP A 87 -11.00 10.66 -12.87
C ASP A 87 -11.16 9.94 -14.23
N ASP A 88 -10.08 9.38 -14.79
CA ASP A 88 -10.13 8.60 -16.03
C ASP A 88 -10.96 7.32 -15.81
N PRO A 89 -12.01 7.06 -16.62
CA PRO A 89 -12.84 5.87 -16.50
C PRO A 89 -12.10 4.55 -16.74
N ARG A 90 -10.88 4.59 -17.28
CA ARG A 90 -10.00 3.41 -17.46
C ARG A 90 -9.21 3.08 -16.20
N SER A 91 -9.15 4.00 -15.23
CA SER A 91 -8.50 3.77 -13.95
C SER A 91 -9.45 3.00 -13.04
N GLU A 92 -9.20 1.70 -12.89
CA GLU A 92 -10.04 0.82 -12.05
C GLU A 92 -9.49 0.68 -10.63
N ASN A 93 -8.17 0.52 -10.50
CA ASN A 93 -7.52 0.15 -9.25
C ASN A 93 -6.31 1.05 -8.93
N VAL A 94 -6.12 1.33 -7.64
CA VAL A 94 -4.97 2.05 -7.10
C VAL A 94 -4.15 1.10 -6.24
N VAL A 95 -2.87 0.97 -6.56
CA VAL A 95 -1.92 0.17 -5.78
C VAL A 95 -1.29 1.09 -4.72
N MET A 96 -1.68 0.92 -3.46
CA MET A 96 -1.29 1.81 -2.35
C MET A 96 0.21 1.75 -2.03
N ALA A 97 0.88 0.65 -2.40
CA ALA A 97 2.30 0.49 -2.19
C ALA A 97 3.18 1.28 -3.18
N LEU A 98 2.61 1.83 -4.26
CA LEU A 98 3.38 2.58 -5.25
C LEU A 98 3.94 3.87 -4.64
N PRO A 99 5.27 4.14 -4.75
CA PRO A 99 5.87 5.36 -4.23
C PRO A 99 5.21 6.62 -4.79
N SER A 100 4.91 6.63 -6.09
CA SER A 100 4.22 7.76 -6.74
C SER A 100 2.85 8.06 -6.15
N ILE A 101 2.09 7.04 -5.74
CA ILE A 101 0.80 7.22 -5.05
C ILE A 101 1.03 7.77 -3.64
N GLN A 102 2.01 7.24 -2.90
CA GLN A 102 2.33 7.72 -1.56
C GLN A 102 2.82 9.17 -1.55
N ASP A 103 3.59 9.56 -2.56
CA ASP A 103 4.09 10.91 -2.76
C ASP A 103 2.97 11.86 -3.17
N ALA A 104 2.08 11.43 -4.08
CA ALA A 104 0.92 12.23 -4.47
C ALA A 104 -0.07 12.46 -3.32
N ILE A 105 -0.29 11.45 -2.47
CA ILE A 105 -1.09 11.60 -1.23
C ILE A 105 -0.43 12.63 -0.30
N ASP A 106 0.87 12.48 -0.05
CA ASP A 106 1.64 13.38 0.82
C ASP A 106 1.60 14.83 0.33
N TYR A 107 1.81 15.00 -0.98
CA TYR A 107 1.76 16.29 -1.64
C TYR A 107 0.37 16.93 -1.55
N THR A 108 -0.67 16.17 -1.87
CA THR A 108 -2.07 16.65 -1.80
C THR A 108 -2.43 17.08 -0.38
N LEU A 109 -2.10 16.27 0.64
CA LEU A 109 -2.38 16.59 2.04
C LEU A 109 -1.58 17.81 2.53
N THR A 110 -0.31 17.92 2.13
CA THR A 110 0.55 19.06 2.48
C THR A 110 0.00 20.36 1.88
N ALA A 111 -0.42 20.34 0.61
CA ALA A 111 -1.01 21.49 -0.05
C ALA A 111 -2.36 21.89 0.58
N ILE A 112 -3.21 20.92 0.92
CA ILE A 112 -4.48 21.16 1.62
C ILE A 112 -4.25 21.77 3.01
N ASN A 113 -3.22 21.30 3.72
CA ASN A 113 -2.84 21.84 5.03
C ASN A 113 -2.34 23.29 4.91
N ALA A 114 -1.49 23.57 3.93
CA ALA A 114 -1.04 24.92 3.62
C ALA A 114 -2.18 25.85 3.18
N ALA A 115 -3.23 25.29 2.56
CA ALA A 115 -4.44 26.01 2.15
C ALA A 115 -5.44 26.26 3.30
N GLY A 116 -5.09 25.92 4.54
CA GLY A 116 -5.83 26.28 5.76
C GLY A 116 -6.68 25.18 6.37
N LEU A 117 -6.62 23.93 5.88
CA LEU A 117 -7.27 22.79 6.53
C LEU A 117 -6.26 22.07 7.43
N THR A 118 -6.31 22.35 8.73
CA THR A 118 -5.34 21.77 9.69
C THR A 118 -5.46 20.26 9.76
N ILE A 119 -4.48 19.56 9.18
CA ILE A 119 -4.40 18.09 9.13
C ILE A 119 -3.00 17.66 9.59
N ASP A 120 -2.94 16.60 10.39
CA ASP A 120 -1.70 15.86 10.59
C ASP A 120 -1.43 15.01 9.34
N VAL A 121 -0.58 15.51 8.45
CA VAL A 121 -0.27 14.87 7.15
C VAL A 121 0.27 13.46 7.34
N ALA A 122 1.15 13.24 8.32
CA ALA A 122 1.76 11.94 8.56
C ALA A 122 0.70 10.93 9.04
N ALA A 123 -0.11 11.31 10.03
CA ALA A 123 -1.17 10.44 10.53
C ALA A 123 -2.25 10.18 9.46
N ARG A 124 -2.62 11.20 8.68
CA ARG A 124 -3.63 11.07 7.62
C ARG A 124 -3.13 10.20 6.46
N LYS A 125 -1.86 10.32 6.07
CA LYS A 125 -1.23 9.44 5.08
C LYS A 125 -1.29 7.99 5.52
N VAL A 126 -0.91 7.67 6.76
CA VAL A 126 -1.00 6.31 7.29
C VAL A 126 -2.45 5.80 7.27
N ALA A 127 -3.40 6.65 7.65
CA ALA A 127 -4.81 6.30 7.64
C ALA A 127 -5.33 5.98 6.22
N ILE A 128 -4.98 6.77 5.21
CA ILE A 128 -5.33 6.51 3.80
C ILE A 128 -4.64 5.22 3.32
N LEU A 129 -3.36 5.04 3.61
CA LEU A 129 -2.59 3.85 3.20
C LEU A 129 -3.08 2.55 3.87
N SER A 130 -3.84 2.65 4.97
CA SER A 130 -4.50 1.49 5.59
C SER A 130 -5.65 0.92 4.76
N GLY A 131 -6.25 1.72 3.86
CA GLY A 131 -7.43 1.36 3.07
C GLY A 131 -8.72 1.20 3.87
N GLN A 132 -8.73 1.54 5.16
CA GLN A 132 -9.94 1.51 5.97
C GLN A 132 -10.71 2.81 5.82
N LEU A 133 -12.01 2.71 5.49
CA LEU A 133 -12.92 3.84 5.54
C LEU A 133 -13.15 4.23 7.01
N ILE A 134 -13.09 5.53 7.30
CA ILE A 134 -13.15 6.11 8.65
C ILE A 134 -14.41 6.93 8.78
#